data_AF-A0A8J6MEN2-F1
#
_entry.id   AF-A0A8J6MEN2-F1
#
_cell.length_a   1.000
_cell.length_b   1.000
_cell.length_c   1.000
_cell.angle_alpha   90.00
_cell.angle_beta   90.00
_cell.angle_gamma   90.00
#
_symmetry.space_group_name_H-M   'P 1'
#
loop_
_entity.id
_entity.type
_entity.pdbx_description
1 polymer ?
#
loop_
_entity_poly.entity_id
_entity_poly.type
_entity_poly.pdbx_seq_one_letter_code
_entity_poly.pdbx_strand_id
1 'polypeptide(L)'
;MTQLEHLGIDVHPDVANDLRAAVAAGEFANVSEAIQVAVESWQAHRALEGWDIEELRKLVQDGMDSGPGIPAEVVFARLRAKIAAL
;
A
#
# COMPACT_ATOMS: atom_id res chain seq x y z
N MET A 1 -8.00 3.03 -22.40
CA MET A 1 -8.83 3.97 -21.63
C MET A 1 -9.75 3.14 -20.78
N THR A 2 -9.60 3.18 -19.46
CA THR A 2 -10.50 2.47 -18.54
C THR A 2 -11.88 3.11 -18.60
N GLN A 3 -12.90 2.27 -18.68
CA GLN A 3 -14.29 2.72 -18.74
C GLN A 3 -14.70 3.31 -17.39
N LEU A 4 -15.24 4.53 -17.39
CA LEU A 4 -15.82 5.14 -16.19
C LEU A 4 -17.21 4.57 -15.95
N GLU A 5 -17.46 4.11 -14.73
CA GLU A 5 -18.77 3.65 -14.26
C GLU A 5 -19.36 4.71 -13.31
N HIS A 6 -20.65 5.01 -13.47
CA HIS A 6 -21.35 5.92 -12.57
C HIS A 6 -22.03 5.13 -11.45
N LEU A 7 -21.61 5.38 -10.21
CA LEU A 7 -22.24 4.83 -9.01
C LEU A 7 -23.01 5.93 -8.27
N GLY A 8 -24.29 5.70 -8.01
CA GLY A 8 -25.05 6.46 -7.03
C GLY A 8 -24.69 5.99 -5.63
N ILE A 9 -24.20 6.89 -4.78
CA ILE A 9 -23.84 6.58 -3.39
C ILE A 9 -24.56 7.52 -2.44
N ASP A 10 -25.01 6.96 -1.32
CA ASP A 10 -25.49 7.74 -0.19
C ASP A 10 -24.36 7.85 0.83
N VAL A 11 -24.06 9.08 1.25
CA VAL A 11 -23.05 9.38 2.27
C VAL A 11 -23.66 10.28 3.33
N HIS A 12 -23.10 10.26 4.54
CA HIS A 12 -23.50 11.19 5.58
C HIS A 12 -23.24 12.65 5.16
N PRO A 13 -24.05 13.61 5.63
CA PRO A 13 -23.90 15.02 5.26
C PRO A 13 -22.51 15.59 5.54
N ASP A 14 -21.90 15.18 6.65
CA ASP A 14 -20.56 15.65 7.05
C ASP A 14 -19.51 15.19 6.04
N VAL A 15 -19.55 13.92 5.62
CA VAL A 15 -18.66 13.37 4.57
C VAL A 15 -18.86 14.11 3.25
N ALA A 16 -20.12 14.40 2.87
CA ALA A 16 -20.40 15.18 1.67
C ALA A 16 -19.82 16.60 1.75
N ASN A 17 -19.84 17.22 2.93
CA ASN A 17 -19.26 18.55 3.15
C ASN A 17 -17.73 18.51 3.06
N ASP A 18 -17.09 17.49 3.65
CA ASP A 18 -15.65 17.32 3.60
C ASP A 18 -15.16 17.12 2.16
N LEU A 19 -15.84 16.26 1.38
CA LEU A 19 -15.53 16.05 -0.04
C LEU A 19 -15.66 17.33 -0.87
N ARG A 20 -16.72 18.13 -0.63
CA ARG A 20 -16.90 19.41 -1.33
C ARG A 20 -15.86 20.43 -0.91
N ALA A 21 -15.49 20.48 0.36
CA ALA A 21 -14.47 21.39 0.89
C ALA A 21 -13.10 21.09 0.28
N ALA A 22 -12.72 19.81 0.19
CA ALA A 22 -11.45 19.40 -0.43
C ALA A 22 -11.38 19.81 -1.92
N VAL A 23 -12.48 19.65 -2.67
CA VAL A 23 -12.55 20.14 -4.06
C VAL A 23 -12.49 21.67 -4.12
N ALA A 24 -13.19 22.37 -3.24
CA ALA A 24 -13.19 23.84 -3.20
C ALA A 24 -11.80 24.42 -2.82
N ALA A 25 -11.04 23.70 -2.01
CA ALA A 25 -9.65 24.02 -1.66
C ALA A 25 -8.66 23.70 -2.80
N GLY A 26 -9.11 23.01 -3.86
CA GLY A 26 -8.27 22.60 -4.97
C GLY A 26 -7.40 21.37 -4.68
N GLU A 27 -7.68 20.62 -3.61
CA GLU A 27 -6.99 19.37 -3.29
C GLU A 27 -7.32 18.26 -4.28
N PHE A 28 -8.53 18.29 -4.85
CA PHE A 28 -9.00 17.39 -5.90
C PHE A 28 -9.75 18.18 -6.99
N ALA A 29 -9.67 17.73 -8.23
CA ALA A 29 -10.37 18.33 -9.35
C ALA A 29 -11.89 18.10 -9.27
N ASN A 30 -12.33 16.98 -8.67
CA ASN A 30 -13.74 16.66 -8.47
C ASN A 30 -13.95 15.62 -7.35
N VAL A 31 -15.22 15.40 -6.98
CA VAL A 31 -15.60 14.47 -5.92
C VAL A 31 -15.29 13.01 -6.28
N SER A 32 -15.38 12.62 -7.56
CA SER A 32 -15.07 11.24 -7.98
C SER A 32 -13.59 10.92 -7.77
N GLU A 33 -12.70 11.88 -8.01
CA GLU A 33 -11.26 11.74 -7.72
C GLU A 33 -11.00 11.60 -6.22
N ALA A 34 -11.62 12.44 -5.39
CA ALA A 34 -11.50 12.35 -3.93
C ALA A 34 -11.98 10.98 -3.40
N ILE A 35 -13.08 10.45 -3.94
CA ILE A 35 -13.59 9.12 -3.58
C ILE A 35 -12.62 8.02 -4.03
N GLN A 36 -12.05 8.11 -5.24
CA GLN A 36 -11.08 7.13 -5.73
C GLN A 36 -9.86 7.05 -4.81
N VAL A 37 -9.31 8.20 -4.41
CA VAL A 37 -8.19 8.28 -3.46
C VAL A 37 -8.58 7.70 -2.09
N ALA A 38 -9.78 7.98 -1.60
CA ALA A 38 -10.26 7.40 -0.34
C ALA A 38 -10.36 5.87 -0.40
N VAL A 39 -10.87 5.32 -1.51
CA VAL A 39 -10.96 3.87 -1.76
C VAL A 39 -9.57 3.25 -1.87
N GLU A 40 -8.65 3.89 -2.60
CA GLU A 40 -7.26 3.44 -2.69
C GLU A 40 -6.58 3.39 -1.32
N SER A 41 -6.76 4.44 -0.51
CA SER A 41 -6.24 4.47 0.86
C SER A 41 -6.83 3.37 1.73
N TRP A 42 -8.14 3.10 1.61
CA TRP A 42 -8.79 2.02 2.34
C TRP A 42 -8.24 0.64 1.92
N GLN A 43 -8.06 0.41 0.61
CA GLN A 43 -7.47 -0.82 0.10
C GLN A 43 -6.02 -0.99 0.55
N ALA A 44 -5.23 0.08 0.56
CA ALA A 44 -3.86 0.06 1.07
C ALA A 44 -3.84 -0.30 2.57
N HIS A 45 -4.75 0.27 3.37
CA HIS A 45 -4.89 -0.08 4.78
C HIS A 45 -5.22 -1.56 4.96
N ARG A 46 -6.14 -2.10 4.14
CA ARG A 46 -6.48 -3.52 4.16
C ARG A 46 -5.38 -4.43 3.65
N ALA A 47 -4.54 -3.97 2.72
CA ALA A 47 -3.35 -4.72 2.30
C ALA A 47 -2.32 -4.80 3.43
N LEU A 48 -2.21 -3.75 4.25
CA LEU A 48 -1.39 -3.77 5.47
C LEU A 48 -2.00 -4.68 6.55
N GLU A 49 -3.31 -4.71 6.71
CA GLU A 49 -4.01 -5.71 7.54
C GLU A 49 -3.95 -7.13 6.96
N GLY A 50 -3.71 -7.25 5.65
CA GLY A 50 -3.71 -8.51 4.91
C GLY A 50 -2.47 -9.37 5.17
N TRP A 51 -1.39 -8.79 5.68
CA TRP A 51 -0.35 -9.57 6.36
C TRP A 51 -0.87 -9.81 7.78
N ASP A 52 -1.36 -11.03 8.03
CA ASP A 52 -1.72 -11.41 9.39
C ASP A 52 -0.52 -11.11 10.29
N ILE A 53 -0.75 -10.48 11.44
CA ILE A 53 0.31 -10.26 12.42
C ILE A 53 0.99 -11.59 12.78
N GLU A 54 0.27 -12.69 12.69
CA GLU A 54 0.80 -14.04 12.83
C GLU A 54 1.67 -14.49 11.65
N GLU A 55 1.33 -14.09 10.42
CA GLU A 55 2.15 -14.31 9.24
C GLU A 55 3.47 -13.51 9.32
N LEU A 56 3.40 -12.25 9.77
CA LEU A 56 4.60 -11.44 10.03
C LEU A 56 5.47 -12.05 11.14
N ARG A 57 4.86 -12.51 12.24
CA ARG A 57 5.60 -13.22 13.32
C ARG A 57 6.25 -14.49 12.80
N LYS A 58 5.54 -15.26 11.99
CA LYS A 58 6.08 -16.48 11.38
C LYS A 58 7.28 -16.16 10.51
N LEU A 59 7.22 -15.15 9.66
CA LEU A 59 8.35 -14.76 8.80
C LEU A 59 9.57 -14.30 9.61
N VAL A 60 9.35 -13.58 10.72
CA VAL A 60 10.43 -13.21 11.64
C VAL A 60 11.02 -14.46 12.30
N GLN A 61 10.18 -15.38 12.77
CA GLN A 61 10.62 -16.63 13.40
C GLN A 61 11.40 -17.50 12.41
N ASP A 62 10.91 -17.68 11.19
CA ASP A 62 11.60 -18.39 10.11
C ASP A 62 12.97 -17.75 9.82
N GLY A 63 13.06 -16.40 9.86
CA GLY A 63 14.32 -15.67 9.75
C GLY A 63 15.28 -15.92 10.92
N MET A 64 14.77 -15.94 12.15
CA MET A 64 15.57 -16.26 13.35
C MET A 64 16.07 -17.71 13.34
N ASP A 65 15.25 -18.63 12.85
CA ASP A 65 15.56 -20.06 12.76
C ASP A 65 16.43 -20.40 11.54
N SER A 66 16.60 -19.47 10.59
CA SER A 66 17.42 -19.65 9.38
C SER A 66 18.93 -19.71 9.65
N GLY A 67 19.35 -19.49 10.90
CA GLY A 67 20.74 -19.54 11.32
C GLY A 67 21.36 -18.16 11.52
N PRO A 68 22.68 -18.10 11.78
CA PRO A 68 23.34 -16.85 12.10
C PRO A 68 23.35 -15.89 10.91
N GLY A 69 23.21 -14.60 11.21
CA GLY A 69 23.37 -13.53 10.22
C GLY A 69 24.73 -13.60 9.51
N ILE A 70 24.73 -13.35 8.21
CA ILE A 70 25.95 -13.32 7.39
C ILE A 70 26.42 -11.86 7.29
N PRO A 71 27.72 -11.56 7.46
CA PRO A 71 28.25 -10.21 7.27
C PRO A 71 27.88 -9.64 5.89
N ALA A 72 27.44 -8.38 5.87
CA ALA A 72 26.88 -7.75 4.68
C ALA A 72 27.88 -7.76 3.50
N GLU A 73 29.16 -7.56 3.78
CA GLU A 73 30.25 -7.54 2.79
C GLU A 73 30.33 -8.87 2.03
N VAL A 74 30.16 -9.99 2.74
CA VAL A 74 30.17 -11.34 2.17
C VAL A 74 28.96 -11.55 1.28
N VAL A 75 27.77 -11.13 1.72
CA VAL A 75 26.53 -11.23 0.95
C VAL A 75 26.64 -10.41 -0.34
N PHE A 76 27.07 -9.16 -0.25
CA PHE A 76 27.21 -8.28 -1.40
C PHE A 76 28.29 -8.73 -2.38
N ALA A 77 29.41 -9.29 -1.89
CA ALA A 77 30.43 -9.87 -2.76
C ALA A 77 29.87 -11.03 -3.58
N ARG A 78 29.12 -11.95 -2.94
CA ARG A 78 28.46 -13.08 -3.62
C ARG A 78 27.41 -12.63 -4.63
N LEU A 79 26.59 -11.64 -4.28
CA LEU A 79 25.56 -11.07 -5.17
C LEU A 79 26.17 -10.43 -6.42
N ARG A 80 27.21 -9.59 -6.25
CA ARG A 80 27.90 -8.97 -7.39
C ARG A 80 28.52 -10.01 -8.33
N ALA A 81 29.16 -11.03 -7.78
CA ALA A 81 29.72 -12.13 -8.57
C ALA A 81 28.63 -12.88 -9.36
N LYS A 82 27.46 -13.12 -8.75
CA LYS A 82 26.32 -13.76 -9.41
C LYS A 82 25.76 -12.90 -10.55
N ILE A 83 25.58 -11.60 -10.31
CA ILE A 83 25.05 -10.68 -11.34
C ILE A 83 26.03 -10.53 -12.50
N ALA A 84 27.34 -10.46 -12.24
CA ALA A 84 28.35 -10.35 -13.29
C ALA A 84 28.51 -11.63 -14.14
N ALA A 85 27.98 -12.76 -13.67
CA ALA A 85 27.97 -14.03 -14.38
C ALA A 85 26.66 -14.28 -15.16
N LEU A 86 25.70 -13.36 -15.08
CA LEU A 86 24.51 -13.31 -15.94
C LEU A 86 24.83 -12.53 -17.22
#